data_AF-A0A6S6ZK61-F1
#
_entry.id   AF-A0A6S6ZK61-F1
#
_cell.length_a   1.000
_cell.length_b   1.000
_cell.length_c   1.000
_cell.angle_alpha   90.00
_cell.angle_beta   90.00
_cell.angle_gamma   90.00
#
_symmetry.space_group_name_H-M   'P 1'
#
loop_
_entity.id
_entity.type
_entity.pdbx_description
1 polymer ?
#
loop_
_entity_poly.entity_id
_entity_poly.type
_entity_poly.pdbx_seq_one_letter_code
_entity_poly.pdbx_strand_id
1 'polypeptide(L)'
;MNVELLNPDMHSTFLAYRTKLRQAALKILGSREQAEDVVQEVYLKIVEATCTFNVRQPVAYLYQTVRNLSIDHHRRAQLESHIFTEDDGAEVSSGTHTPERIAIARQNLRQIVATLDLLPERTRRAFELYHLSGHTQRDIASMLGVSTTLVNFMLRDAGLALEACRAQMLRDD
;
A
#
# COMPACT_ATOMS: atom_id res chain seq x y z
N MET A 1 35.67 10.11 -8.11
CA MET A 1 34.37 10.14 -7.41
C MET A 1 33.40 9.39 -8.30
N ASN A 2 33.32 8.07 -8.12
CA ASN A 2 32.60 7.17 -9.02
C ASN A 2 31.10 7.32 -8.82
N VAL A 3 30.45 8.03 -9.75
CA VAL A 3 28.99 8.10 -9.87
C VAL A 3 28.58 7.12 -10.97
N GLU A 4 28.82 5.84 -10.74
CA GLU A 4 28.27 4.75 -11.53
C GLU A 4 27.82 3.67 -10.53
N LEU A 5 26.73 2.95 -10.87
CA LEU A 5 26.08 1.86 -10.12
C LEU A 5 24.75 2.18 -9.41
N LEU A 6 23.90 3.04 -9.97
CA LEU A 6 22.45 3.00 -9.72
C LEU A 6 21.79 2.10 -10.77
N ASN A 7 20.87 1.23 -10.37
CA ASN A 7 20.00 0.55 -11.33
C ASN A 7 19.12 1.63 -12.01
N PRO A 8 19.36 1.99 -13.29
CA PRO A 8 18.79 3.20 -13.89
C PRO A 8 17.26 3.13 -13.96
N ASP A 9 16.69 1.92 -14.00
CA ASP A 9 15.25 1.69 -14.00
C ASP A 9 14.58 2.06 -12.67
N MET A 10 15.17 1.68 -11.53
CA MET A 10 14.60 1.95 -10.21
C MET A 10 14.71 3.42 -9.82
N HIS A 11 15.86 4.06 -10.10
CA HIS A 11 16.09 5.46 -9.77
C HIS A 11 15.16 6.38 -10.58
N SER A 12 15.11 6.19 -11.89
CA SER A 12 14.22 6.96 -12.77
C SER A 12 12.75 6.74 -12.45
N THR A 13 12.34 5.49 -12.18
CA THR A 13 10.97 5.18 -11.74
C THR A 13 10.64 5.88 -10.43
N PHE A 14 11.53 5.87 -9.44
CA PHE A 14 11.29 6.57 -8.18
C PHE A 14 11.06 8.06 -8.39
N LEU A 15 11.94 8.72 -9.16
CA LEU A 15 11.79 10.15 -9.44
C LEU A 15 10.45 10.46 -10.14
N ALA A 16 10.06 9.64 -11.12
CA ALA A 16 8.79 9.79 -11.84
C ALA A 16 7.55 9.61 -10.92
N TYR A 17 7.64 8.76 -9.90
CA TYR A 17 6.52 8.45 -9.00
C TYR A 17 6.60 9.12 -7.62
N ARG A 18 7.67 9.88 -7.31
CA ARG A 18 7.94 10.47 -5.98
C ARG A 18 6.72 11.16 -5.37
N THR A 19 6.03 12.02 -6.13
CA THR A 19 4.83 12.73 -5.66
C THR A 19 3.70 11.78 -5.30
N LYS A 20 3.46 10.75 -6.12
CA LYS A 20 2.39 9.75 -5.87
C LYS A 20 2.73 8.84 -4.70
N LEU A 21 4.00 8.49 -4.54
CA LEU A 21 4.52 7.72 -3.40
C LEU A 21 4.36 8.50 -2.10
N ARG A 22 4.70 9.79 -2.09
CA ARG A 22 4.45 10.67 -0.94
C ARG A 22 2.97 10.79 -0.60
N GLN A 23 2.11 10.94 -1.60
CA GLN A 23 0.66 10.96 -1.38
C GLN A 23 0.15 9.64 -0.80
N ALA A 24 0.71 8.50 -1.21
CA ALA A 24 0.37 7.21 -0.63
C ALA A 24 0.81 7.11 0.83
N ALA A 25 2.02 7.56 1.17
CA ALA A 25 2.49 7.64 2.56
C ALA A 25 1.61 8.57 3.41
N LEU A 26 1.27 9.75 2.89
CA LEU A 26 0.41 10.73 3.57
C LEU A 26 -0.97 10.16 3.90
N LYS A 27 -1.56 9.37 2.99
CA LYS A 27 -2.85 8.70 3.24
C LYS A 27 -2.80 7.70 4.38
N ILE A 28 -1.63 7.11 4.66
CA ILE A 28 -1.44 6.12 5.73
C ILE A 28 -1.09 6.81 7.05
N LEU A 29 -0.21 7.81 6.99
CA LEU A 29 0.38 8.44 8.18
C LEU A 29 -0.40 9.64 8.70
N GLY A 30 -1.16 10.34 7.84
CA GLY A 30 -1.83 11.60 8.19
C GLY A 30 -0.88 12.79 8.39
N SER A 31 0.43 12.57 8.54
CA SER A 31 1.46 13.60 8.69
C SER A 31 2.29 13.79 7.42
N ARG A 32 2.45 15.06 7.01
CA ARG A 32 3.28 15.42 5.86
C ARG A 32 4.76 15.19 6.12
N GLU A 33 5.22 15.46 7.35
CA GLU A 33 6.61 15.28 7.75
C GLU A 33 7.00 13.80 7.68
N GLN A 34 6.24 12.95 8.36
CA GLN A 34 6.46 11.50 8.35
C GLN A 34 6.36 10.91 6.92
N ALA A 35 5.48 11.45 6.08
CA ALA A 35 5.36 11.03 4.69
C ALA A 35 6.60 11.39 3.84
N GLU A 36 7.25 12.53 4.09
CA GLU A 36 8.53 12.88 3.44
C GLU A 36 9.65 11.97 3.95
N ASP A 37 9.72 11.71 5.25
CA ASP A 37 10.72 10.80 5.85
C ASP A 37 10.64 9.41 5.26
N VAL A 38 9.43 8.84 5.15
CA VAL A 38 9.23 7.53 4.52
C VAL A 38 9.73 7.53 3.08
N VAL A 39 9.39 8.55 2.28
CA VAL A 39 9.83 8.62 0.88
C VAL A 39 11.36 8.77 0.79
N GLN A 40 11.98 9.48 1.73
CA GLN A 40 13.42 9.61 1.82
C GLN A 40 14.08 8.27 2.19
N GLU A 41 13.53 7.53 3.16
CA GLU A 41 14.03 6.20 3.53
C GLU A 41 13.90 5.21 2.36
N VAL A 42 12.79 5.26 1.61
CA VAL A 42 12.63 4.46 0.38
C VAL A 42 13.74 4.80 -0.63
N TYR A 43 14.07 6.08 -0.80
CA TYR A 43 15.15 6.49 -1.68
C TYR A 43 16.51 5.96 -1.22
N LEU A 44 16.82 6.04 0.07
CA LEU A 44 18.05 5.48 0.63
C LEU A 44 18.16 3.98 0.35
N LYS A 45 17.07 3.22 0.55
CA LYS A 45 17.04 1.77 0.22
C LYS A 45 17.30 1.49 -1.26
N ILE A 46 16.84 2.35 -2.17
CA ILE A 46 17.12 2.22 -3.61
C ILE A 46 18.59 2.47 -3.91
N VAL A 47 19.20 3.48 -3.27
CA VAL A 47 20.61 3.84 -3.46
C VAL A 47 21.53 2.78 -2.85
N GLU A 48 21.17 2.22 -1.69
CA GLU A 48 21.91 1.16 -1.00
C GLU A 48 21.76 -0.21 -1.67
N ALA A 49 20.65 -0.45 -2.38
CA ALA A 49 20.44 -1.66 -3.17
C ALA A 49 21.31 -1.66 -4.45
N THR A 50 22.62 -1.69 -4.27
CA THR A 50 23.59 -1.68 -5.36
C THR A 50 23.55 -3.03 -6.11
N CYS A 51 23.17 -2.97 -7.39
CA CYS A 51 23.39 -3.99 -8.43
C CYS A 51 22.68 -5.36 -8.36
N THR A 52 21.93 -5.73 -7.31
CA THR A 52 21.39 -7.11 -7.20
C THR A 52 19.90 -7.29 -7.49
N PHE A 53 19.14 -6.21 -7.63
CA PHE A 53 17.68 -6.29 -7.76
C PHE A 53 17.22 -6.18 -9.21
N ASN A 54 16.98 -7.32 -9.87
CA ASN A 54 16.23 -7.39 -11.12
C ASN A 54 14.72 -7.37 -10.81
N VAL A 55 14.20 -6.22 -10.37
CA VAL A 55 12.78 -6.05 -10.04
C VAL A 55 11.96 -6.01 -11.32
N ARG A 56 11.18 -7.06 -11.58
CA ARG A 56 10.31 -7.13 -12.78
C ARG A 56 9.20 -6.06 -12.80
N GLN A 57 8.81 -5.53 -11.64
CA GLN A 57 7.77 -4.50 -11.48
C GLN A 57 8.20 -3.39 -10.50
N PRO A 58 9.05 -2.44 -10.96
CA PRO A 58 9.61 -1.36 -10.15
C PRO A 58 8.56 -0.55 -9.38
N VAL A 59 7.49 -0.14 -10.06
CA VAL A 59 6.43 0.70 -9.47
C VAL A 59 5.74 -0.03 -8.32
N ALA A 60 5.36 -1.29 -8.52
CA ALA A 60 4.71 -2.10 -7.48
C ALA A 60 5.61 -2.27 -6.25
N TYR A 61 6.91 -2.49 -6.47
CA TYR A 61 7.90 -2.58 -5.41
C TYR A 61 8.03 -1.26 -4.62
N LEU A 62 8.03 -0.11 -5.29
CA LEU A 62 8.08 1.20 -4.61
C LEU A 62 6.87 1.45 -3.74
N TYR A 63 5.66 1.20 -4.26
CA TYR A 63 4.43 1.33 -3.47
C TYR A 63 4.44 0.37 -2.28
N GLN A 64 4.92 -0.85 -2.47
CA GLN A 64 5.04 -1.81 -1.38
C GLN A 64 6.00 -1.32 -0.30
N THR A 65 7.15 -0.79 -0.69
CA THR A 65 8.18 -0.33 0.23
C THR A 65 7.71 0.90 1.01
N VAL A 66 7.10 1.88 0.34
CA VAL A 66 6.47 3.05 0.97
C VAL A 66 5.41 2.62 1.96
N ARG A 67 4.54 1.69 1.56
CA ARG A 67 3.47 1.19 2.39
C ARG A 67 4.03 0.56 3.66
N ASN A 68 4.93 -0.41 3.53
CA ASN A 68 5.55 -1.12 4.65
C ASN A 68 6.17 -0.12 5.65
N LEU A 69 6.95 0.83 5.15
CA LEU A 69 7.58 1.85 6.00
C LEU A 69 6.57 2.77 6.67
N SER A 70 5.51 3.16 5.97
CA SER A 70 4.42 3.95 6.56
C SER A 70 3.74 3.20 7.71
N ILE A 71 3.54 1.89 7.58
CA ILE A 71 2.94 1.07 8.64
C ILE A 71 3.90 0.89 9.81
N ASP A 72 5.18 0.65 9.55
CA ASP A 72 6.19 0.54 10.59
C ASP A 72 6.35 1.86 11.36
N HIS A 73 6.28 3.00 10.68
CA HIS A 73 6.21 4.33 11.30
C HIS A 73 4.94 4.48 12.14
N HIS A 74 3.77 4.16 11.59
CA HIS A 74 2.50 4.28 12.31
C HIS A 74 2.47 3.40 13.58
N ARG A 75 2.97 2.15 13.49
CA ARG A 75 3.03 1.23 14.62
C ARG A 75 4.01 1.71 15.71
N ARG A 76 5.14 2.29 15.32
CA ARG A 76 6.08 2.93 16.27
C ARG A 76 5.45 4.14 16.94
N ALA A 77 4.80 5.00 16.16
CA ALA A 77 4.09 6.15 16.69
C ALA A 77 2.96 5.77 17.66
N GLN A 78 2.22 4.69 17.40
CA GLN A 78 1.22 4.18 18.36
C GLN A 78 1.86 3.64 19.65
N LEU A 79 2.99 2.94 19.55
CA LEU A 79 3.71 2.45 20.72
C LEU A 79 4.26 3.62 21.57
N GLU A 80 4.72 4.68 20.91
CA GLU A 80 5.22 5.91 21.55
C GLU A 80 4.08 6.78 22.10
N SER A 81 2.93 6.86 21.42
CA SER A 81 1.76 7.62 21.89
C SER A 81 1.00 6.92 23.03
N HIS A 82 1.13 5.60 23.16
CA HIS A 82 0.69 4.89 24.37
C HIS A 82 1.47 5.31 25.64
N ILE A 83 2.61 6.01 25.49
CA ILE A 83 3.38 6.58 26.60
C ILE A 83 3.02 8.06 26.85
N PHE A 84 2.46 8.75 25.84
CA PHE A 84 2.06 10.16 25.90
C PHE A 84 0.71 10.36 25.19
N THR A 85 -0.39 10.31 25.93
CA THR A 85 -1.73 10.58 25.39
C THR A 85 -2.05 12.06 25.52
N GLU A 86 -2.36 12.73 24.41
CA GLU A 86 -3.61 13.48 24.12
C GLU A 86 -3.42 14.40 22.89
N ASP A 87 -4.50 14.55 22.09
CA ASP A 87 -4.74 15.58 21.04
C ASP A 87 -4.05 15.40 19.66
N ASP A 88 -4.65 15.65 18.48
CA ASP A 88 -6.02 16.00 18.06
C ASP A 88 -6.19 15.61 16.57
N GLY A 89 -7.44 15.57 16.11
CA GLY A 89 -7.86 15.10 14.79
C GLY A 89 -7.39 15.94 13.59
N ALA A 90 -7.15 15.25 12.46
CA ALA A 90 -6.98 15.87 11.15
C ALA A 90 -8.12 15.45 10.22
N GLU A 91 -9.12 16.32 10.12
CA GLU A 91 -10.23 16.23 9.18
C GLU A 91 -9.73 16.60 7.77
N VAL A 92 -9.58 15.61 6.89
CA VAL A 92 -9.19 15.82 5.49
C VAL A 92 -10.44 16.06 4.65
N SER A 93 -10.84 17.33 4.51
CA SER A 93 -11.86 17.72 3.54
C SER A 93 -11.28 17.71 2.12
N SER A 94 -11.67 16.73 1.31
CA SER A 94 -11.37 16.69 -0.13
C SER A 94 -12.51 17.32 -0.93
N GLY A 95 -12.22 18.46 -1.56
CA GLY A 95 -13.14 19.14 -2.45
C GLY A 95 -13.50 18.35 -3.72
N THR A 96 -14.72 18.61 -4.18
CA THR A 96 -15.29 18.24 -5.50
C THR A 96 -15.75 16.79 -5.68
N HIS A 97 -16.71 16.36 -4.86
CA HIS A 97 -17.52 15.18 -5.13
C HIS A 97 -18.91 15.61 -5.60
N THR A 98 -19.18 15.54 -6.91
CA THR A 98 -20.56 15.71 -7.40
C THR A 98 -21.41 14.51 -6.95
N PRO A 99 -22.73 14.67 -6.75
CA PRO A 99 -23.61 13.57 -6.32
C PRO A 99 -23.48 12.31 -7.18
N GLU A 100 -23.29 12.48 -8.49
CA GLU A 100 -23.12 11.40 -9.46
C GLU A 100 -21.81 10.64 -9.22
N ARG A 101 -20.71 11.36 -8.99
CA ARG A 101 -19.41 10.74 -8.70
C ARG A 101 -19.42 9.99 -7.36
N ILE A 102 -20.17 10.48 -6.37
CA ILE A 102 -20.37 9.78 -5.09
C ILE A 102 -21.18 8.50 -5.30
N ALA A 103 -22.25 8.56 -6.10
CA ALA A 103 -23.08 7.40 -6.39
C ALA A 103 -22.30 6.31 -7.12
N ILE A 104 -21.52 6.67 -8.14
CA ILE A 104 -20.63 5.75 -8.87
C ILE A 104 -19.58 5.15 -7.93
N ALA A 105 -18.92 5.98 -7.10
CA ALA A 105 -17.93 5.49 -6.15
C ALA A 105 -18.54 4.49 -5.13
N ARG A 106 -19.74 4.77 -4.61
CA ARG A 106 -20.46 3.86 -3.71
C ARG A 106 -20.87 2.56 -4.40
N GLN A 107 -21.27 2.62 -5.68
CA GLN A 107 -21.60 1.43 -6.47
C GLN A 107 -20.36 0.56 -6.68
N ASN A 108 -19.25 1.17 -7.11
CA ASN A 108 -17.99 0.46 -7.31
C ASN A 108 -17.50 -0.19 -6.01
N LEU A 109 -17.61 0.52 -4.88
CA LEU A 109 -17.21 -0.01 -3.58
C LEU A 109 -18.08 -1.20 -3.17
N ARG A 110 -19.40 -1.16 -3.39
CA ARG A 110 -20.31 -2.30 -3.10
C ARG A 110 -19.91 -3.55 -3.87
N GLN A 111 -19.54 -3.40 -5.14
CA GLN A 111 -19.21 -4.53 -5.99
C GLN A 111 -17.80 -5.07 -5.73
N ILE A 112 -16.85 -4.22 -5.31
CA ILE A 112 -15.57 -4.65 -4.74
C ILE A 112 -15.80 -5.50 -3.47
N VAL A 113 -16.63 -5.01 -2.54
CA VAL A 113 -16.95 -5.74 -1.29
C VAL A 113 -17.60 -7.09 -1.60
N ALA A 114 -18.61 -7.11 -2.47
CA ALA A 114 -19.26 -8.35 -2.88
C ALA A 114 -18.28 -9.36 -3.53
N THR A 115 -17.29 -8.86 -4.28
CA THR A 115 -16.24 -9.73 -4.86
C THR A 115 -15.35 -10.34 -3.77
N LEU A 116 -14.96 -9.54 -2.79
CA LEU A 116 -14.14 -10.01 -1.67
C LEU A 116 -14.89 -11.03 -0.80
N ASP A 117 -16.21 -10.89 -0.66
CA ASP A 117 -17.07 -11.81 0.09
C ASP A 117 -17.19 -13.20 -0.56
N LEU A 118 -16.94 -13.30 -1.87
CA LEU A 118 -16.90 -14.59 -2.59
C LEU A 118 -15.57 -15.34 -2.39
N LEU A 119 -14.54 -14.68 -1.85
CA LEU A 119 -13.25 -15.33 -1.60
C LEU A 119 -13.35 -16.27 -0.39
N PRO A 120 -12.53 -17.34 -0.35
CA PRO A 120 -12.37 -18.13 0.87
C PRO A 120 -12.03 -17.23 2.05
N GLU A 121 -12.62 -17.52 3.23
CA GLU A 121 -12.51 -16.65 4.42
C GLU A 121 -11.06 -16.29 4.76
N ARG A 122 -10.15 -17.26 4.69
CA ARG A 122 -8.71 -17.05 4.93
C ARG A 122 -8.07 -16.11 3.90
N THR A 123 -8.47 -16.21 2.64
CA THR A 123 -7.98 -15.35 1.55
C THR A 123 -8.48 -13.92 1.73
N ARG A 124 -9.78 -13.74 2.02
CA ARG A 124 -10.35 -12.43 2.36
C ARG A 124 -9.64 -11.83 3.58
N ARG A 125 -9.43 -12.62 4.63
CA ARG A 125 -8.75 -12.16 5.84
C ARG A 125 -7.31 -11.77 5.61
N ALA A 126 -6.56 -12.54 4.82
CA ALA A 126 -5.20 -12.19 4.41
C ALA A 126 -5.19 -10.87 3.61
N PHE A 127 -6.14 -10.68 2.69
CA PHE A 127 -6.29 -9.45 1.93
C PHE A 127 -6.58 -8.25 2.82
N GLU A 128 -7.51 -8.36 3.77
CA GLU A 128 -7.86 -7.31 4.74
C GLU A 128 -6.66 -6.94 5.62
N LEU A 129 -6.00 -7.95 6.21
CA LEU A 129 -4.84 -7.73 7.06
C LEU A 129 -3.71 -7.05 6.29
N TYR A 130 -3.49 -7.49 5.04
CA TYR A 130 -2.51 -6.88 4.18
C TYR A 130 -2.91 -5.46 3.82
N HIS A 131 -4.01 -5.24 3.08
CA HIS A 131 -4.34 -3.96 2.45
C HIS A 131 -5.00 -2.95 3.38
N LEU A 132 -5.83 -3.38 4.33
CA LEU A 132 -6.58 -2.50 5.24
C LEU A 132 -5.82 -2.29 6.54
N SER A 133 -5.26 -3.36 7.11
CA SER A 133 -4.60 -3.31 8.43
C SER A 133 -3.09 -3.11 8.35
N GLY A 134 -2.48 -3.15 7.17
CA GLY A 134 -1.06 -2.86 7.01
C GLY A 134 -0.08 -4.00 7.30
N HIS A 135 -0.54 -5.20 7.61
CA HIS A 135 0.37 -6.23 8.08
C HIS A 135 1.27 -6.76 6.94
N THR A 136 2.52 -7.10 7.25
CA THR A 136 3.40 -7.72 6.26
C THR A 136 2.96 -9.16 5.99
N GLN A 137 3.37 -9.75 4.85
CA GLN A 137 3.04 -11.15 4.56
C GLN A 137 3.55 -12.12 5.65
N ARG A 138 4.66 -11.77 6.31
CA ARG A 138 5.24 -12.53 7.43
C ARG A 138 4.41 -12.42 8.70
N ASP A 139 3.91 -11.23 9.02
CA ASP A 139 3.03 -11.05 10.17
C ASP A 139 1.71 -11.78 9.94
N ILE A 140 1.17 -11.69 8.72
CA ILE A 140 -0.05 -12.41 8.31
C ILE A 140 0.14 -13.92 8.39
N ALA A 141 1.26 -14.44 7.90
CA ALA A 141 1.60 -15.85 7.99
C ALA A 141 1.60 -16.32 9.46
N SER A 142 2.20 -15.51 10.35
CA SER A 142 2.23 -15.79 11.79
C SER A 142 0.84 -15.75 12.43
N MET A 143 0.03 -14.74 12.12
CA MET A 143 -1.33 -14.59 12.65
C MET A 143 -2.31 -15.66 12.16
N LEU A 144 -2.18 -16.08 10.90
CA LEU A 144 -3.06 -17.08 10.29
C LEU A 144 -2.56 -18.52 10.47
N GLY A 145 -1.36 -18.71 11.03
CA GLY A 145 -0.75 -20.03 11.24
C GLY A 145 -0.41 -20.75 9.93
N VAL A 146 0.05 -20.02 8.92
CA VAL A 146 0.36 -20.55 7.58
C VAL A 146 1.74 -20.09 7.10
N SER A 147 2.23 -20.63 5.97
CA SER A 147 3.47 -20.17 5.36
C SER A 147 3.29 -18.81 4.66
N THR A 148 4.36 -18.02 4.60
CA THR A 148 4.42 -16.78 3.80
C THR A 148 4.10 -17.02 2.32
N THR A 149 4.51 -18.18 1.79
CA THR A 149 4.16 -18.61 0.43
C THR A 149 2.65 -18.75 0.25
N LEU A 150 1.94 -19.36 1.22
CA LEU A 150 0.49 -19.48 1.14
C LEU A 150 -0.20 -18.11 1.23
N VAL A 151 0.30 -17.21 2.08
CA VAL A 151 -0.18 -15.81 2.13
C VAL A 151 0.01 -15.12 0.78
N ASN A 152 1.14 -15.33 0.12
CA ASN A 152 1.39 -14.79 -1.21
C ASN A 152 0.34 -15.26 -2.23
N PHE A 153 0.04 -16.56 -2.25
CA PHE A 153 -1.03 -17.11 -3.10
C PHE A 153 -2.40 -16.52 -2.77
N MET A 154 -2.74 -16.42 -1.48
CA MET A 154 -3.99 -15.79 -1.04
C MET A 154 -4.11 -14.33 -1.55
N LEU A 155 -3.05 -13.53 -1.41
CA LEU A 155 -3.05 -12.16 -1.90
C LEU A 155 -3.15 -12.06 -3.42
N ARG A 156 -2.50 -12.98 -4.14
CA ARG A 156 -2.59 -13.09 -5.59
C ARG A 156 -4.01 -13.43 -6.04
N ASP A 157 -4.65 -14.40 -5.41
CA ASP A 157 -6.01 -14.83 -5.76
C ASP A 157 -7.02 -13.70 -5.50
N ALA A 158 -6.87 -12.98 -4.39
CA ALA A 158 -7.67 -11.78 -4.12
C ALA A 158 -7.45 -10.69 -5.18
N GLY A 159 -6.19 -10.47 -5.60
CA GLY A 159 -5.86 -9.53 -6.68
C GLY A 159 -6.53 -9.88 -8.00
N LEU A 160 -6.48 -11.15 -8.41
CA LEU A 160 -7.13 -11.63 -9.64
C LEU A 160 -8.65 -11.47 -9.60
N ALA A 161 -9.28 -11.74 -8.46
CA ALA A 161 -10.71 -11.53 -8.30
C ALA A 161 -11.10 -10.05 -8.48
N LEU A 162 -10.31 -9.13 -7.91
CA LEU A 162 -10.54 -7.69 -8.06
C LEU A 162 -10.26 -7.17 -9.47
N GLU A 163 -9.25 -7.71 -10.16
CA GLU A 163 -8.99 -7.39 -11.57
C GLU A 163 -10.17 -7.81 -12.47
N ALA A 164 -10.72 -9.00 -12.24
CA ALA A 164 -11.90 -9.47 -12.95
C ALA A 164 -13.13 -8.58 -12.67
N CYS A 165 -13.34 -8.21 -11.40
CA CYS A 165 -14.40 -7.28 -10.99
C CYS A 165 -14.29 -5.93 -11.71
N ARG A 166 -13.07 -5.35 -11.74
CA ARG A 166 -12.80 -4.09 -12.44
C ARG A 166 -13.05 -4.20 -13.94
N ALA A 167 -12.69 -5.32 -14.56
CA ALA A 167 -12.94 -5.58 -15.97
C ALA A 167 -14.43 -5.74 -16.30
N GLN A 168 -15.26 -6.13 -15.32
CA GLN A 168 -16.72 -6.16 -15.46
C GLN A 168 -17.31 -4.75 -15.37
N MET A 169 -16.87 -3.95 -14.40
CA MET A 169 -17.33 -2.56 -14.23
C MET A 169 -17.09 -1.71 -15.47
N LEU A 170 -15.94 -1.87 -16.13
CA LEU A 170 -15.60 -1.13 -17.36
C LEU A 170 -16.42 -1.53 -18.59
N ARG A 171 -17.22 -2.60 -18.53
CA ARG A 171 -18.13 -3.02 -19.62
C ARG A 171 -19.56 -2.53 -19.39
N ASP A 172 -19.90 -2.20 -18.15
CA ASP A 172 -21.24 -1.79 -17.73
C ASP A 172 -21.41 -0.26 -17.72
N ASP A 173 -20.33 0.50 -17.98
CA ASP A 173 -20.28 1.95 -18.27
C ASP A 173 -20.35 2.23 -19.78
#